data_AF-A0A958XPK2-F1
#
_entry.id   AF-A0A958XPK2-F1
#
_cell.length_a   1.000
_cell.length_b   1.000
_cell.length_c   1.000
_cell.angle_alpha   90.00
_cell.angle_beta   90.00
_cell.angle_gamma   90.00
#
_symmetry.space_group_name_H-M   'P 1'
#
loop_
_entity.id
_entity.type
_entity.pdbx_description
1 polymer ?
#
loop_
_entity_poly.entity_id
_entity_poly.type
_entity_poly.pdbx_seq_one_letter_code
_entity_poly.pdbx_strand_id
1 'polypeptide(L)'
;MKNKIQERIDEVVSYYDASGRLTEEEFRSNVSPSTISTRFTYDSLSGRLDHVERSGGEKNSEAFANYDSLGRLSELVICTEGQACRVRYYEVDEDYTERVYEPAQSIELSFGKRNAYRTIFGMTAEK
;
A
#
# COMPACT_ATOMS: atom_id res chain seq x y z
N MET A 1 -14.50 -28.49 31.69
CA MET A 1 -13.45 -27.62 31.13
C MET A 1 -14.15 -26.59 30.25
N LYS A 2 -14.07 -25.29 30.55
CA LYS A 2 -14.69 -24.24 29.73
C LYS A 2 -13.74 -23.92 28.58
N ASN A 3 -14.12 -24.29 27.35
CA ASN A 3 -13.47 -23.81 26.13
C ASN A 3 -13.78 -22.31 26.02
N LYS A 4 -12.82 -21.48 26.43
CA LYS A 4 -12.86 -20.05 26.16
C LYS A 4 -12.41 -19.90 24.71
N ILE A 5 -13.37 -19.76 23.80
CA ILE A 5 -13.07 -19.26 22.46
C ILE A 5 -12.60 -17.82 22.69
N GLN A 6 -11.29 -17.61 22.67
CA GLN A 6 -10.72 -16.27 22.73
C GLN A 6 -11.13 -15.60 21.42
N GLU A 7 -12.09 -14.69 21.47
CA GLU A 7 -12.47 -13.90 20.31
C GLU A 7 -11.22 -13.17 19.80
N ARG A 8 -10.84 -13.46 18.56
CA ARG A 8 -9.76 -12.76 17.89
C ARG A 8 -10.26 -11.37 17.54
N ILE A 9 -9.87 -10.40 18.34
CA ILE A 9 -10.12 -8.98 18.10
C ILE A 9 -8.82 -8.46 17.54
N ASP A 10 -8.80 -8.30 16.23
CA ASP A 10 -7.73 -7.58 15.56
C ASP A 10 -8.19 -6.12 15.42
N GLU A 11 -7.37 -5.18 15.87
CA GLU A 11 -7.61 -3.74 15.77
C GLU A 11 -6.79 -3.18 14.60
N VAL A 12 -7.40 -2.28 13.83
CA VAL A 12 -6.71 -1.47 12.82
C VAL A 12 -6.78 -0.02 13.25
N VAL A 13 -5.62 0.62 13.40
CA VAL A 13 -5.50 2.05 13.70
C VAL A 13 -4.91 2.75 12.49
N SER A 14 -5.55 3.81 12.01
CA SER A 14 -5.14 4.57 10.84
C SER A 14 -4.79 6.01 11.21
N TYR A 15 -3.69 6.52 10.68
CA TYR A 15 -3.21 7.88 10.88
C TYR A 15 -3.17 8.64 9.56
N TYR A 16 -3.46 9.94 9.59
CA TYR A 16 -3.59 10.77 8.40
C TYR A 16 -2.80 12.07 8.55
N ASP A 17 -2.33 12.63 7.44
CA ASP A 17 -1.76 13.96 7.40
C ASP A 17 -2.82 15.08 7.35
N ALA A 18 -2.36 16.33 7.32
CA ALA A 18 -3.24 17.52 7.26
C ALA A 18 -4.08 17.59 5.98
N SER A 19 -3.67 16.91 4.91
CA SER A 19 -4.41 16.80 3.64
C SER A 19 -5.36 15.60 3.63
N GLY A 20 -5.47 14.87 4.74
CA GLY A 20 -6.35 13.70 4.88
C GLY A 20 -5.81 12.43 4.21
N ARG A 21 -4.52 12.38 3.85
CA ARG A 21 -3.90 11.19 3.24
C ARG A 21 -3.41 10.25 4.33
N LEU A 22 -3.58 8.94 4.12
CA LEU A 22 -3.17 7.90 5.06
C LEU A 22 -1.65 7.87 5.18
N THR A 23 -1.08 8.09 6.35
CA THR A 23 0.38 8.08 6.57
C THR A 23 0.87 6.84 7.30
N GLU A 24 0.03 6.20 8.09
CA GLU A 24 0.35 4.95 8.79
C GLU A 24 -0.93 4.13 9.07
N GLU A 25 -0.82 2.80 8.95
CA GLU A 25 -1.81 1.83 9.40
C GLU A 25 -1.12 0.82 10.31
N GLU A 26 -1.60 0.69 11.54
CA GLU A 26 -1.16 -0.33 12.48
C GLU A 26 -2.22 -1.42 12.62
N PHE A 27 -1.80 -2.67 12.44
CA PHE A 27 -2.59 -3.85 12.75
C PHE A 27 -2.10 -4.45 14.06
N ARG A 28 -2.96 -4.43 15.08
CA ARG A 28 -2.70 -4.95 16.42
C ARG A 28 -3.53 -6.19 16.66
N SER A 29 -2.87 -7.30 17.00
CA SER A 29 -3.58 -8.53 17.30
C SER A 29 -3.66 -8.73 18.81
N ASN A 30 -4.85 -9.02 19.35
CA ASN A 30 -5.01 -9.31 20.77
C ASN A 30 -4.43 -10.68 21.19
N VAL A 31 -4.03 -11.51 20.22
CA VAL A 31 -3.45 -12.85 20.43
C VAL A 31 -1.94 -12.90 20.17
N SER A 32 -1.34 -11.85 19.59
CA SER A 32 0.11 -11.74 19.39
C SER A 32 0.59 -10.35 19.77
N PRO A 33 1.66 -10.21 20.59
CA PRO A 33 2.20 -8.90 20.94
C PRO A 33 2.84 -8.15 19.76
N SER A 34 2.96 -8.80 18.60
CA SER A 34 3.47 -8.18 17.36
C SER A 34 2.44 -7.21 16.78
N THR A 35 2.81 -5.94 16.66
CA THR A 35 2.10 -4.96 15.84
C THR A 35 2.72 -4.94 14.45
N ILE A 36 1.89 -5.02 13.42
CA ILE A 36 2.34 -4.81 12.04
C ILE A 36 2.05 -3.37 11.68
N SER A 37 3.06 -2.59 11.33
CA SER A 37 2.89 -1.22 10.85
C SER A 37 3.08 -1.17 9.34
N THR A 38 2.28 -0.36 8.66
CA THR A 38 2.46 0.02 7.25
C THR A 38 2.47 1.54 7.16
N ARG A 39 3.57 2.13 6.69
CA ARG A 39 3.78 3.56 6.55
C ARG A 39 3.74 3.98 5.08
N PHE A 40 3.18 5.15 4.83
CA PHE A 40 2.98 5.70 3.50
C PHE A 40 3.64 7.07 3.44
N THR A 41 4.54 7.22 2.49
CA THR A 41 5.23 8.48 2.21
C THR A 41 4.78 9.00 0.87
N TYR A 42 4.56 10.30 0.81
CA TYR A 42 4.11 11.00 -0.39
C TYR A 42 5.17 11.99 -0.86
N ASP A 43 5.31 12.12 -2.17
CA ASP A 43 6.14 13.15 -2.78
C ASP A 43 5.63 14.53 -2.37
N SER A 44 6.55 15.37 -1.92
CA SER A 44 6.23 16.67 -1.32
C SER A 44 5.78 17.72 -2.33
N LEU A 45 6.08 17.53 -3.62
CA LEU A 45 5.73 18.47 -4.69
C LEU A 45 4.40 18.11 -5.35
N SER A 46 4.24 16.84 -5.73
CA SER A 46 3.09 16.32 -6.47
C SER A 46 1.99 15.74 -5.56
N GLY A 47 2.30 15.47 -4.30
CA GLY A 47 1.38 14.88 -3.35
C GLY A 47 1.08 13.39 -3.58
N ARG A 48 1.76 12.74 -4.54
CA ARG A 48 1.54 11.34 -4.94
C ARG A 48 2.23 10.38 -3.99
N LEU A 49 1.71 9.16 -3.90
CA LEU A 49 2.37 8.10 -3.12
C LEU A 49 3.73 7.78 -3.74
N ASP A 50 4.79 7.83 -2.94
CA ASP A 50 6.17 7.62 -3.36
C ASP A 50 6.70 6.28 -2.83
N HIS A 51 6.50 6.04 -1.53
CA HIS A 51 7.06 4.89 -0.83
C HIS A 51 6.09 4.30 0.19
N VAL A 52 6.09 2.97 0.31
CA VAL A 52 5.39 2.23 1.35
C VAL A 52 6.33 1.29 2.07
N GLU A 53 6.39 1.41 3.39
CA GLU A 53 7.18 0.51 4.25
C GLU A 53 6.22 -0.32 5.10
N ARG A 54 6.42 -1.63 5.17
CA ARG A 54 5.69 -2.52 6.08
C ARG A 54 6.66 -3.29 6.96
N SER A 55 6.43 -3.25 8.27
CA SER A 55 7.29 -3.83 9.29
C SER A 55 6.51 -4.54 10.39
N GLY A 56 7.21 -5.34 11.21
CA GLY A 56 6.62 -6.02 12.38
C GLY A 56 5.85 -7.31 12.06
N GLY A 57 5.80 -7.71 10.78
CA GLY A 57 5.34 -9.03 10.35
C GLY A 57 6.45 -10.07 10.37
N GLU A 58 6.20 -11.24 9.75
CA GLU A 58 7.23 -12.28 9.55
C GLU A 58 8.42 -11.77 8.73
N LYS A 59 8.16 -10.81 7.83
CA LYS A 59 9.14 -10.18 6.95
C LYS A 59 8.81 -8.72 6.77
N ASN A 60 9.85 -7.89 6.70
CA ASN A 60 9.69 -6.51 6.27
C ASN A 60 9.55 -6.44 4.74
N SER A 61 8.88 -5.40 4.25
CA SER A 61 8.73 -5.17 2.82
C SER A 61 8.56 -3.70 2.51
N GLU A 62 9.09 -3.29 1.38
CA GLU A 62 9.04 -1.93 0.86
C GLU A 62 8.46 -1.93 -0.55
N ALA A 63 7.77 -0.86 -0.92
CA ALA A 63 7.30 -0.64 -2.27
C ALA A 63 7.54 0.80 -2.71
N PHE A 64 8.09 0.97 -3.92
CA PHE A 64 8.41 2.27 -4.53
C PHE A 64 7.55 2.47 -5.77
N ALA A 65 6.85 3.59 -5.85
CA ALA A 65 5.99 3.94 -6.96
C ALA A 65 6.65 5.01 -7.85
N ASN A 66 6.84 4.68 -9.12
CA ASN A 66 7.40 5.60 -10.11
C ASN A 66 6.32 6.02 -11.11
N TYR A 67 6.42 7.27 -11.56
CA TYR A 67 5.45 7.88 -12.46
C TYR A 67 6.14 8.36 -13.74
N ASP A 68 5.43 8.32 -14.86
CA ASP A 68 5.90 8.89 -16.12
C ASP A 68 5.83 10.44 -16.12
N SER A 69 6.28 11.05 -17.22
CA SER A 69 6.27 12.51 -17.39
C SER A 69 4.86 13.13 -17.44
N LEU A 70 3.83 12.32 -17.70
CA LEU A 70 2.43 12.73 -17.65
C LEU A 70 1.84 12.51 -16.25
N GLY A 71 2.61 11.90 -15.35
CA GLY A 71 2.27 11.69 -13.97
C GLY A 71 1.41 10.47 -13.68
N ARG A 72 1.40 9.51 -14.59
CA ARG A 72 0.70 8.23 -14.44
C ARG A 72 1.65 7.22 -13.82
N LEU A 73 1.15 6.30 -13.00
CA LEU A 73 1.96 5.21 -12.45
C LEU A 73 2.52 4.39 -13.62
N SER A 74 3.84 4.29 -13.70
CA SER A 74 4.55 3.59 -14.78
C SER A 74 5.27 2.34 -14.28
N GLU A 75 5.71 2.36 -13.01
CA GLU A 75 6.43 1.24 -12.40
C GLU A 75 6.14 1.15 -10.90
N LEU A 76 6.03 -0.08 -10.41
CA LEU A 76 5.98 -0.40 -8.98
C LEU A 76 7.04 -1.45 -8.66
N VAL A 77 7.98 -1.10 -7.79
CA VAL A 77 9.05 -2.00 -7.31
C VAL A 77 8.71 -2.45 -5.90
N ILE A 78 8.55 -3.76 -5.67
CA ILE A 78 8.22 -4.34 -4.37
C ILE A 78 9.39 -5.21 -3.90
N CYS A 79 10.01 -4.82 -2.79
CA CYS A 79 11.08 -5.55 -2.14
C CYS A 79 10.55 -6.23 -0.88
N THR A 80 10.85 -7.51 -0.70
CA THR A 80 10.46 -8.25 0.51
C THR A 80 11.70 -8.90 1.09
N GLU A 81 11.87 -8.83 2.39
CA GLU A 81 13.05 -9.34 3.08
C GLU A 81 13.34 -10.81 2.73
N GLY A 82 14.60 -11.07 2.37
CA GLY A 82 15.06 -12.39 1.95
C GLY A 82 14.45 -12.88 0.63
N GLN A 83 13.93 -11.99 -0.21
CA GLN A 83 13.47 -12.28 -1.56
C GLN A 83 14.00 -11.24 -2.56
N ALA A 84 14.11 -11.64 -3.82
CA ALA A 84 14.38 -10.68 -4.89
C ALA A 84 13.20 -9.70 -5.02
N CYS A 85 13.51 -8.43 -5.31
CA CYS A 85 12.48 -7.45 -5.59
C CYS A 85 11.72 -7.83 -6.86
N ARG A 86 10.42 -7.54 -6.86
CA ARG A 86 9.51 -7.75 -7.98
C ARG A 86 9.17 -6.40 -8.58
N VAL A 87 9.26 -6.29 -9.90
CA VAL A 87 8.89 -5.08 -10.62
C VAL A 87 7.60 -5.34 -11.40
N ARG A 88 6.68 -4.39 -11.34
CA ARG A 88 5.49 -4.35 -12.20
C ARG A 88 5.55 -3.09 -13.04
N TYR A 89 5.45 -3.27 -14.35
CA TYR A 89 5.32 -2.16 -15.29
C TYR A 89 3.84 -1.94 -15.60
N TYR A 90 3.48 -0.68 -15.76
CA TYR A 90 2.17 -0.24 -16.17
C TYR A 90 2.34 0.45 -17.52
N GLU A 91 1.88 -0.21 -18.59
CA GLU A 91 1.89 0.35 -19.93
C GLU A 91 0.59 1.13 -20.16
N VAL A 92 0.70 2.23 -20.91
CA VAL A 92 -0.47 2.98 -21.37
C VAL A 92 -0.50 2.89 -22.89
N ASP A 93 -1.65 2.51 -23.45
CA ASP A 93 -1.84 2.44 -24.89
C ASP A 93 -1.57 3.82 -25.55
N GLU A 94 -0.79 3.83 -26.63
CA GLU A 94 -0.36 5.04 -27.36
C GLU A 94 -1.52 5.82 -27.99
N ASP A 95 -2.71 5.21 -28.11
CA ASP A 95 -3.82 5.76 -28.88
C ASP A 95 -4.62 6.85 -28.15
N TYR A 96 -4.31 7.16 -26.88
CA TYR A 96 -5.05 8.11 -26.02
C TYR A 96 -6.57 7.89 -26.04
N THR A 97 -7.07 6.75 -26.54
CA THR A 97 -8.49 6.48 -26.51
C THR A 97 -8.85 6.13 -25.09
N GLU A 98 -9.80 6.88 -24.51
CA GLU A 98 -10.47 6.51 -23.26
C GLU A 98 -11.26 5.21 -23.48
N ARG A 99 -10.57 4.08 -23.64
CA ARG A 99 -11.17 2.75 -23.49
C ARG A 99 -11.39 2.47 -22.02
N VAL A 100 -12.07 3.36 -21.29
CA VAL A 100 -12.31 3.26 -19.84
C VAL A 100 -11.11 2.58 -19.15
N TYR A 101 -9.91 3.08 -19.44
CA TYR A 101 -8.76 2.71 -18.65
C TYR A 101 -8.98 3.53 -17.40
N GLU A 102 -9.52 2.90 -16.36
CA GLU A 102 -9.36 3.43 -15.02
C GLU A 102 -7.85 3.46 -14.83
N PRO A 103 -7.18 4.64 -14.82
CA PRO A 103 -5.82 4.67 -14.32
C PRO A 103 -5.88 3.94 -12.99
N ALA A 104 -4.85 3.17 -12.64
CA ALA A 104 -4.76 2.60 -11.31
C ALA A 104 -4.60 3.77 -10.31
N GLN A 105 -5.71 4.47 -10.03
CA GLN A 105 -5.85 5.50 -9.02
C GLN A 105 -5.58 4.87 -7.66
N SER A 106 -5.69 3.55 -7.60
CA SER A 106 -5.27 2.72 -6.51
C SER A 106 -4.05 1.87 -6.85
N ILE A 107 -3.06 1.91 -5.97
CA ILE A 107 -1.99 0.93 -5.94
C ILE A 107 -2.48 -0.25 -5.11
N GLU A 108 -2.54 -1.43 -5.72
CA GLU A 108 -2.82 -2.68 -5.00
C GLU A 108 -1.52 -3.28 -4.48
N LEU A 109 -1.38 -3.25 -3.16
CA LEU A 109 -0.26 -3.87 -2.47
C LEU A 109 -0.69 -5.21 -1.89
N SER A 110 0.09 -6.25 -2.18
CA SER A 110 -0.08 -7.59 -1.61
C SER A 110 1.13 -7.96 -0.77
N PHE A 111 0.98 -7.91 0.56
CA PHE A 111 2.02 -8.28 1.50
C PHE A 111 1.77 -9.69 2.06
N GLY A 112 2.39 -10.70 1.46
CA GLY A 112 2.37 -12.09 1.94
C GLY A 112 1.45 -13.05 1.15
N LYS A 113 1.41 -14.33 1.58
CA LYS A 113 0.67 -15.43 0.93
C LYS A 113 -0.84 -15.43 1.18
N ARG A 114 -1.32 -14.69 2.18
CA ARG A 114 -2.76 -14.46 2.39
C ARG A 114 -3.11 -13.24 1.58
N ASN A 115 -3.92 -13.43 0.54
CA ASN A 115 -4.38 -12.45 -0.46
C ASN A 115 -5.16 -11.26 0.14
N ALA A 116 -4.60 -10.55 1.12
CA ALA A 116 -5.12 -9.28 1.56
C ALA A 116 -4.61 -8.22 0.57
N TYR A 117 -5.41 -7.99 -0.47
CA TYR A 117 -5.22 -6.83 -1.34
C TYR A 117 -5.60 -5.59 -0.54
N ARG A 118 -4.71 -4.61 -0.49
CA ARG A 118 -5.01 -3.27 0.02
C ARG A 118 -4.93 -2.29 -1.15
N THR A 119 -6.07 -1.68 -1.42
CA THR A 119 -6.26 -0.62 -2.40
C THR A 119 -5.90 0.71 -1.74
N ILE A 120 -4.80 1.32 -2.17
CA ILE A 120 -4.36 2.62 -1.63
C ILE A 120 -4.45 3.64 -2.72
N PHE A 121 -5.24 4.69 -2.50
CA PHE A 121 -5.41 5.73 -3.49
C PHE A 121 -4.13 6.56 -3.61
N GLY A 122 -3.49 6.51 -4.78
CA GLY A 122 -2.30 7.27 -5.12
C GLY A 122 -2.60 8.70 -5.56
N MET A 123 -3.84 9.17 -5.41
CA MET A 123 -4.29 10.47 -5.86
C MET A 123 -5.03 11.24 -4.76
N THR A 124 -4.59 12.47 -4.50
CA THR A 124 -5.51 13.53 -4.10
C THR A 124 -6.20 14.01 -5.37
N ALA A 125 -7.50 13.75 -5.52
CA ALA A 125 -8.31 14.53 -6.42
C ALA A 125 -8.41 15.94 -5.80
N GLU A 126 -7.55 16.86 -6.24
CA GLU A 126 -7.83 18.28 -6.01
C GLU A 126 -9.04 18.67 -6.87
N LYS A 127 -10.06 19.21 -6.20
CA LYS A 127 -11.14 19.96 -6.83
C LYS A 127 -10.68 21.39 -7.09
#